data_AF-A0A179S113-F1
#
_entry.id   AF-A0A179S113-F1
#
_cell.length_a   1.000
_cell.length_b   1.000
_cell.length_c   1.000
_cell.angle_alpha   90.00
_cell.angle_beta   90.00
_cell.angle_gamma   90.00
#
_symmetry.space_group_name_H-M   'P 1'
#
loop_
_entity.id
_entity.type
_entity.pdbx_description
1 polymer ?
#
loop_
_entity_poly.entity_id
_entity_poly.type
_entity_poly.pdbx_seq_one_letter_code
_entity_poly.pdbx_strand_id
1 'polypeptide(L)'
;MDCGTPGADAAAPRAVLLRHHLIAIAEAVTRTRREIAGLHRDQETGRARDELYAVVQGAEQATNTILTAAETVDALARRIAGRAQDDATRTEAAAIQAEMQAVFEACNFQDLTGQRISKVVRTIVLVEERIAAMLRLWSGPAETPAPSRPARAERGAEAALLNGPVLPGDACVSQNAVDSLFA
;
A
#
# COMPACT_ATOMS: atom_id res chain seq x y z
N MET A 1 -44.92 -54.13 -36.36
CA MET A 1 -43.56 -53.66 -36.62
C MET A 1 -43.44 -52.30 -35.96
N ASP A 2 -42.53 -52.26 -35.01
CA ASP A 2 -42.31 -51.24 -34.00
C ASP A 2 -41.46 -50.09 -34.56
N CYS A 3 -41.83 -48.85 -34.25
CA CYS A 3 -41.01 -47.66 -34.46
C CYS A 3 -41.40 -46.60 -33.43
N GLY A 4 -41.15 -46.91 -32.15
CA GLY A 4 -41.06 -45.90 -31.11
C GLY A 4 -39.92 -44.94 -31.40
N THR A 5 -40.23 -43.64 -31.49
CA THR A 5 -39.26 -42.55 -31.63
C THR A 5 -38.48 -42.36 -30.32
N PRO A 6 -37.16 -42.60 -30.25
CA PRO A 6 -36.36 -42.31 -29.07
C PRO A 6 -35.65 -40.96 -29.28
N GLY A 7 -36.32 -39.85 -28.92
CA GLY A 7 -35.72 -38.52 -29.13
C GLY A 7 -36.17 -37.43 -28.16
N ALA A 8 -37.38 -37.51 -27.60
CA ALA A 8 -37.90 -36.46 -26.72
C ALA A 8 -37.43 -36.58 -25.26
N ASP A 9 -37.15 -37.79 -24.78
CA ASP A 9 -36.91 -38.06 -23.35
C ASP A 9 -35.48 -37.75 -22.85
N ALA A 10 -34.50 -37.65 -23.76
CA ALA A 10 -33.10 -37.38 -23.40
C ALA A 10 -32.77 -35.87 -23.24
N ALA A 11 -33.61 -34.99 -23.78
CA ALA A 11 -33.41 -33.53 -23.74
C ALA A 11 -33.90 -32.90 -22.42
N ALA A 12 -34.98 -33.44 -21.84
CA ALA A 12 -35.55 -32.99 -20.57
C ALA A 12 -34.55 -33.08 -19.38
N PRO A 13 -33.85 -34.20 -19.13
CA PRO A 13 -32.87 -34.28 -18.04
C PRO A 13 -31.66 -33.36 -18.25
N ARG A 14 -31.26 -33.12 -19.51
CA ARG A 14 -30.19 -32.15 -19.85
C ARG A 14 -30.59 -30.70 -19.57
N ALA A 15 -31.84 -30.34 -19.87
CA ALA A 15 -32.39 -29.01 -19.57
C ALA A 15 -32.54 -28.78 -18.05
N VAL A 16 -32.90 -29.81 -17.29
CA VAL A 16 -32.96 -29.76 -15.81
C VAL A 16 -31.56 -29.59 -15.22
N LEU A 17 -30.57 -30.35 -15.72
CA LEU A 17 -29.17 -30.23 -15.28
C LEU A 17 -28.59 -28.84 -15.58
N LEU A 18 -28.85 -28.31 -16.78
CA LEU A 18 -28.42 -26.96 -17.15
C LEU A 18 -29.07 -25.90 -16.24
N ARG A 19 -30.36 -26.03 -15.95
CA ARG A 19 -31.08 -25.14 -15.03
C ARG A 19 -30.50 -25.19 -13.62
N HIS A 20 -30.15 -26.39 -13.14
CA HIS A 20 -29.47 -26.57 -11.84
C HIS A 20 -28.12 -25.86 -11.83
N HIS A 21 -27.28 -26.05 -12.85
CA HIS A 21 -25.98 -25.37 -12.94
C HIS A 21 -26.13 -23.84 -13.01
N LEU A 22 -27.12 -23.32 -13.73
CA LEU A 22 -27.37 -21.87 -13.80
C LEU A 22 -27.81 -21.29 -12.45
N ILE A 23 -28.64 -22.01 -11.69
CA ILE A 23 -29.03 -21.61 -10.33
C ILE A 23 -27.82 -21.62 -9.40
N ALA A 24 -27.01 -22.68 -9.43
CA ALA A 24 -25.79 -22.77 -8.62
C ALA A 24 -24.79 -21.65 -8.94
N ILE A 25 -24.63 -21.31 -10.22
CA ILE A 25 -23.81 -20.17 -10.66
C ILE A 25 -24.41 -18.85 -10.17
N ALA A 26 -25.73 -18.65 -10.28
CA ALA A 26 -26.40 -17.45 -9.81
C ALA A 26 -26.27 -17.25 -8.28
N GLU A 27 -26.38 -18.33 -7.51
CA GLU A 27 -26.17 -18.32 -6.06
C GLU A 27 -24.70 -18.04 -5.70
N ALA A 28 -23.75 -18.65 -6.42
CA ALA A 28 -22.33 -18.37 -6.24
C ALA A 28 -22.01 -16.90 -6.55
N VAL A 29 -22.52 -16.35 -7.66
CA VAL A 29 -22.38 -14.93 -8.03
C VAL A 29 -22.99 -14.02 -6.96
N THR A 30 -24.17 -14.36 -6.43
CA THR A 30 -24.82 -13.57 -5.39
C THR A 30 -24.04 -13.58 -4.07
N ARG A 31 -23.45 -14.72 -3.71
CA ARG A 31 -22.58 -14.88 -2.54
C ARG A 31 -21.32 -14.05 -2.69
N THR A 32 -20.63 -14.19 -3.82
CA THR A 32 -19.43 -13.41 -4.14
C THR A 32 -19.75 -11.90 -4.19
N ARG A 33 -20.93 -11.50 -4.69
CA ARG A 33 -21.39 -10.09 -4.63
C ARG A 33 -21.54 -9.59 -3.19
N ARG A 34 -22.07 -10.41 -2.26
CA ARG A 34 -22.18 -10.03 -0.84
C ARG A 34 -20.83 -9.94 -0.15
N GLU A 35 -19.94 -10.90 -0.40
CA GLU A 35 -18.58 -10.92 0.14
C GLU A 35 -17.79 -9.70 -0.34
N ILE A 36 -17.82 -9.41 -1.65
CA ILE A 36 -17.14 -8.25 -2.23
C ILE A 36 -17.76 -6.93 -1.75
N ALA A 37 -19.09 -6.83 -1.65
CA ALA A 37 -19.73 -5.65 -1.09
C ALA A 37 -19.39 -5.45 0.40
N GLY A 38 -19.07 -6.53 1.13
CA GLY A 38 -18.48 -6.47 2.46
C GLY A 38 -17.09 -5.83 2.44
N LEU A 39 -16.21 -6.31 1.55
CA LEU A 39 -14.85 -5.79 1.38
C LEU A 39 -14.82 -4.31 0.92
N HIS A 40 -15.74 -3.90 0.04
CA HIS A 40 -15.80 -2.52 -0.49
C HIS A 40 -16.37 -1.49 0.51
N ARG A 41 -17.08 -1.93 1.56
CA ARG A 41 -17.64 -1.02 2.58
C ARG A 41 -16.61 -0.60 3.62
N ASP A 42 -15.44 -1.21 3.65
CA ASP A 42 -14.34 -0.76 4.49
C ASP A 42 -13.60 0.40 3.83
N GLN A 43 -14.06 1.62 4.16
CA GLN A 43 -13.28 2.86 4.00
C GLN A 43 -11.86 2.76 4.62
N GLU A 44 -11.64 1.78 5.50
CA GLU A 44 -10.34 1.42 6.05
C GLU A 44 -9.34 0.95 4.98
N THR A 45 -9.77 0.31 3.90
CA THR A 45 -8.83 -0.18 2.86
C THR A 45 -8.23 0.97 2.06
N GLY A 46 -9.03 1.96 1.67
CA GLY A 46 -8.55 3.17 0.99
C GLY A 46 -7.62 4.00 1.88
N ARG A 47 -7.95 4.13 3.17
CA ARG A 47 -7.11 4.81 4.14
C ARG A 47 -5.79 4.08 4.39
N ALA A 48 -5.82 2.76 4.56
CA ALA A 48 -4.61 1.96 4.74
C ALA A 48 -3.68 2.03 3.52
N ARG A 49 -4.24 2.09 2.31
CA ARG A 49 -3.48 2.28 1.07
C ARG A 49 -2.79 3.65 1.02
N ASP A 50 -3.51 4.71 1.36
CA ASP A 50 -2.96 6.06 1.36
C ASP A 50 -1.89 6.23 2.46
N GLU A 51 -2.10 5.62 3.64
CA GLU A 51 -1.10 5.54 4.72
C GLU A 51 0.15 4.77 4.26
N LEU A 52 0.01 3.65 3.54
CA LEU A 52 1.13 2.90 2.97
C LEU A 52 1.92 3.72 1.95
N TYR A 53 1.26 4.48 1.08
CA TYR A 53 1.93 5.40 0.15
C TYR A 53 2.71 6.48 0.91
N ALA A 54 2.11 7.07 1.95
CA ALA A 54 2.77 8.08 2.77
C ALA A 54 3.99 7.52 3.53
N VAL A 55 3.93 6.28 4.02
CA VAL A 55 5.09 5.61 4.63
C VAL A 55 6.23 5.45 3.62
N VAL A 56 5.93 4.99 2.40
CA VAL A 56 6.96 4.81 1.36
C VAL A 56 7.59 6.15 1.00
N GLN A 57 6.79 7.19 0.75
CA GLN A 57 7.31 8.52 0.43
C GLN A 57 8.10 9.15 1.57
N GLY A 58 7.62 9.01 2.82
CA GLY A 58 8.35 9.48 4.00
C GLY A 58 9.70 8.78 4.15
N ALA A 59 9.76 7.47 3.88
CA ALA A 59 10.99 6.70 3.91
C ALA A 59 11.97 7.13 2.79
N GLU A 60 11.48 7.38 1.57
CA GLU A 60 12.31 7.90 0.46
C GLU A 60 12.89 9.28 0.78
N GLN A 61 12.06 10.19 1.33
CA GLN A 61 12.52 11.53 1.71
C GLN A 61 13.55 11.49 2.84
N ALA A 62 13.33 10.64 3.85
CA ALA A 62 14.27 10.44 4.95
C ALA A 62 15.62 9.91 4.42
N THR A 63 15.61 8.91 3.54
CA THR A 63 16.83 8.38 2.92
C THR A 63 17.58 9.44 2.12
N ASN A 64 16.88 10.25 1.31
CA ASN A 64 17.54 11.32 0.55
C ASN A 64 18.22 12.34 1.48
N THR A 65 17.59 12.65 2.61
CA THR A 65 18.17 13.52 3.65
C THR A 65 19.43 12.89 4.26
N ILE A 66 19.37 11.59 4.60
CA ILE A 66 20.52 10.84 5.14
C ILE A 66 21.67 10.79 4.13
N LEU A 67 21.40 10.51 2.85
CA LEU A 67 22.40 10.49 1.80
C LEU A 67 23.10 11.85 1.65
N THR A 68 22.33 12.93 1.62
CA THR A 68 22.88 14.29 1.54
C THR A 68 23.78 14.62 2.75
N ALA A 69 23.36 14.21 3.95
CA ALA A 69 24.16 14.38 5.16
C ALA A 69 25.45 13.54 5.09
N ALA A 70 25.37 12.28 4.65
CA ALA A 70 26.52 11.39 4.50
C ALA A 70 27.53 11.91 3.46
N GLU A 71 27.07 12.44 2.33
CA GLU A 71 27.92 13.11 1.33
C GLU A 71 28.65 14.31 1.93
N THR A 72 27.95 15.10 2.74
CA THR A 72 28.55 16.24 3.44
C THR A 72 29.64 15.76 4.41
N VAL A 73 29.38 14.71 5.18
CA VAL A 73 30.35 14.13 6.13
C VAL A 73 31.56 13.55 5.39
N ASP A 74 31.38 12.81 4.29
CA ASP A 74 32.50 12.29 3.48
C ASP A 74 33.36 13.43 2.92
N ALA A 75 32.73 14.49 2.40
CA ALA A 75 33.46 15.67 1.91
C ALA A 75 34.26 16.36 3.04
N LEU A 76 33.70 16.46 4.24
CA LEU A 76 34.41 16.97 5.42
C LEU A 76 35.62 16.09 5.76
N ALA A 77 35.44 14.77 5.80
CA ALA A 77 36.50 13.81 6.09
C ALA A 77 37.65 13.91 5.06
N ARG A 78 37.34 14.00 3.76
CA ARG A 78 38.35 14.23 2.70
C ARG A 78 39.17 15.49 2.93
N ARG A 79 38.51 16.59 3.33
CA ARG A 79 39.21 17.85 3.64
C ARG A 79 40.08 17.74 4.88
N ILE A 80 39.65 16.98 5.89
CA ILE A 80 40.46 16.71 7.09
C ILE A 80 41.71 15.93 6.69
N ALA A 81 41.55 14.82 5.96
CA ALA A 81 42.66 14.01 5.46
C ALA A 81 43.66 14.82 4.63
N GLY A 82 43.16 15.71 3.75
CA GLY A 82 44.00 16.56 2.90
C GLY A 82 44.77 17.67 3.65
N ARG A 83 44.34 18.05 4.87
CA ARG A 83 45.00 19.07 5.70
C ARG A 83 45.83 18.47 6.84
N ALA A 84 45.61 17.19 7.15
CA ALA A 84 46.28 16.50 8.23
C ALA A 84 47.79 16.42 8.01
N GLN A 85 48.56 16.78 9.03
CA GLN A 85 50.03 16.73 8.99
C GLN A 85 50.55 15.41 9.56
N ASP A 86 49.83 14.82 10.51
CA ASP A 86 50.13 13.53 11.12
C ASP A 86 49.32 12.38 10.50
N ASP A 87 49.81 11.16 10.72
CA ASP A 87 49.23 9.94 10.14
C ASP A 87 48.00 9.42 10.91
N ALA A 88 47.91 9.74 12.20
CA ALA A 88 46.77 9.34 13.03
C ALA A 88 45.49 10.03 12.56
N THR A 89 45.53 11.36 12.37
CA THR A 89 44.40 12.14 11.85
C THR A 89 43.99 11.69 10.43
N ARG A 90 44.96 11.34 9.57
CA ARG A 90 44.66 10.77 8.24
C ARG A 90 43.93 9.43 8.35
N THR A 91 44.36 8.58 9.28
CA THR A 91 43.75 7.26 9.51
C THR A 91 42.32 7.40 10.04
N GLU A 92 42.08 8.30 10.99
CA GLU A 92 40.73 8.58 11.51
C GLU A 92 39.80 9.13 10.41
N ALA A 93 40.31 10.07 9.59
CA ALA A 93 39.54 10.59 8.46
C ALA A 93 39.18 9.48 7.47
N ALA A 94 40.12 8.58 7.14
CA ALA A 94 39.86 7.43 6.28
C ALA A 94 38.82 6.46 6.89
N ALA A 95 38.84 6.26 8.20
CA ALA A 95 37.84 5.46 8.90
C ALA A 95 36.43 6.07 8.77
N ILE A 96 36.29 7.40 8.93
CA ILE A 96 35.02 8.10 8.71
C ILE A 96 34.52 7.88 7.28
N GLN A 97 35.40 7.98 6.29
CA GLN A 97 35.02 7.73 4.89
C GLN A 97 34.55 6.29 4.65
N ALA A 98 35.19 5.31 5.28
CA ALA A 98 34.77 3.91 5.19
C ALA A 98 33.38 3.69 5.80
N GLU A 99 33.08 4.32 6.94
CA GLU A 99 31.73 4.28 7.53
C GLU A 99 30.69 4.97 6.63
N MET A 100 31.02 6.10 6.00
CA MET A 100 30.10 6.75 5.05
C MET A 100 29.84 5.89 3.81
N GLN A 101 30.84 5.15 3.33
CA GLN A 101 30.67 4.16 2.26
C GLN A 101 29.64 3.08 2.65
N ALA A 102 29.72 2.56 3.87
CA ALA A 102 28.74 1.59 4.38
C ALA A 102 27.32 2.18 4.45
N VAL A 103 27.18 3.47 4.81
CA VAL A 103 25.89 4.18 4.79
C VAL A 103 25.32 4.27 3.37
N PHE A 104 26.15 4.61 2.37
CA PHE A 104 25.71 4.65 0.96
C PHE A 104 25.20 3.30 0.47
N GLU A 105 25.89 2.21 0.80
CA GLU A 105 25.49 0.85 0.44
C GLU A 105 24.17 0.43 1.11
N ALA A 106 24.01 0.75 2.39
CA ALA A 106 22.79 0.47 3.13
C ALA A 106 21.58 1.23 2.55
N CYS A 107 21.76 2.51 2.21
CA CYS A 107 20.70 3.33 1.60
C CYS A 107 20.32 2.81 0.20
N ASN A 108 21.28 2.32 -0.59
CA ASN A 108 21.00 1.73 -1.90
C ASN A 108 20.13 0.47 -1.79
N PHE A 109 20.31 -0.35 -0.74
CA PHE A 109 19.44 -1.50 -0.48
C PHE A 109 18.02 -1.09 -0.06
N GLN A 110 17.88 0.05 0.62
CA GLN A 110 16.59 0.63 0.98
C GLN A 110 15.84 1.13 -0.26
N ASP A 111 16.51 1.72 -1.25
CA ASP A 111 15.88 2.13 -2.52
C ASP A 111 15.24 0.93 -3.24
N LEU A 112 15.96 -0.19 -3.35
CA LEU A 112 15.40 -1.43 -3.93
C LEU A 112 14.19 -1.94 -3.15
N THR A 113 14.20 -1.78 -1.83
CA THR A 113 13.07 -2.16 -0.96
C THR A 113 11.87 -1.24 -1.19
N GLY A 114 12.07 0.08 -1.30
CA GLY A 114 11.04 1.06 -1.64
C GLY A 114 10.38 0.79 -2.99
N GLN A 115 11.18 0.44 -4.00
CA GLN A 115 10.68 0.04 -5.33
C GLN A 115 9.82 -1.23 -5.26
N ARG A 116 10.23 -2.24 -4.48
CA ARG A 116 9.46 -3.49 -4.31
C ARG A 116 8.14 -3.24 -3.59
N ILE A 117 8.14 -2.45 -2.52
CA ILE A 117 6.91 -2.07 -1.79
C ILE A 117 5.97 -1.30 -2.73
N SER A 118 6.49 -0.30 -3.46
CA SER A 118 5.71 0.45 -4.45
C SER A 118 5.06 -0.45 -5.50
N LYS A 119 5.75 -1.52 -5.95
CA LYS A 119 5.18 -2.50 -6.88
C LYS A 119 4.05 -3.31 -6.26
N VAL A 120 4.20 -3.73 -5.00
CA VAL A 120 3.14 -4.43 -4.26
C VAL A 120 1.91 -3.53 -4.09
N VAL A 121 2.10 -2.28 -3.66
CA VAL A 121 1.00 -1.30 -3.50
C VAL A 121 0.26 -1.07 -4.82
N ARG A 122 0.98 -0.91 -5.95
CA ARG A 122 0.34 -0.81 -7.28
C ARG A 122 -0.48 -2.05 -7.65
N THR A 123 -0.03 -3.23 -7.23
CA THR A 123 -0.76 -4.47 -7.50
C THR A 123 -2.07 -4.53 -6.70
N ILE A 124 -2.04 -4.07 -5.44
CA ILE A 124 -3.23 -3.95 -4.60
C ILE A 124 -4.25 -2.99 -5.25
N VAL A 125 -3.82 -1.83 -5.73
CA VAL A 125 -4.67 -0.87 -6.47
C VAL A 125 -5.35 -1.53 -7.67
N LEU A 126 -4.60 -2.28 -8.48
CA LEU A 126 -5.15 -2.95 -9.65
C LEU A 126 -6.22 -3.99 -9.28
N VAL A 127 -6.01 -4.72 -8.18
CA VAL A 127 -7.00 -5.68 -7.66
C VAL A 127 -8.26 -4.93 -7.21
N GLU A 128 -8.13 -3.83 -6.47
CA GLU A 128 -9.26 -2.98 -6.06
C GLU A 128 -10.06 -2.46 -7.26
N GLU A 129 -9.40 -1.93 -8.29
CA GLU A 129 -10.03 -1.44 -9.51
C GLU A 129 -10.80 -2.55 -10.25
N ARG A 130 -10.23 -3.76 -10.30
CA ARG A 130 -10.88 -4.89 -10.97
C ARG A 130 -12.11 -5.35 -10.21
N ILE A 131 -12.04 -5.41 -8.88
CA ILE A 131 -13.17 -5.71 -8.00
C ILE A 131 -14.27 -4.65 -8.18
N ALA A 132 -13.91 -3.36 -8.20
CA ALA A 132 -14.86 -2.27 -8.42
C ALA A 132 -15.54 -2.37 -9.81
N ALA A 133 -14.79 -2.73 -10.85
CA ALA A 133 -15.33 -2.94 -12.19
C ALA A 133 -16.29 -4.15 -12.24
N MET A 134 -15.95 -5.25 -11.58
CA MET A 134 -16.83 -6.43 -11.46
C MET A 134 -18.12 -6.08 -10.73
N LEU A 135 -18.04 -5.31 -9.62
CA LEU A 135 -19.21 -4.80 -8.92
C LEU A 135 -20.11 -3.94 -9.82
N ARG A 136 -19.53 -3.00 -10.59
CA ARG A 136 -20.30 -2.15 -11.51
C ARG A 136 -21.06 -2.96 -12.56
N LEU A 137 -20.44 -4.00 -13.12
CA LEU A 137 -21.08 -4.88 -14.10
C LEU A 137 -22.19 -5.73 -13.46
N TRP A 138 -22.05 -6.10 -12.18
CA TRP A 138 -23.00 -6.97 -11.47
C TRP A 138 -24.13 -6.22 -10.74
N SER A 139 -24.00 -4.92 -10.49
CA SER A 139 -25.03 -4.11 -9.82
C SER A 139 -26.17 -3.66 -10.73
N GLY A 140 -26.01 -3.73 -12.07
CA GLY A 140 -26.99 -3.20 -13.02
C GLY A 140 -27.24 -1.69 -12.85
N PRO A 141 -28.11 -1.05 -13.66
CA PRO A 141 -28.31 0.40 -13.65
C PRO A 141 -28.91 1.00 -12.36
N ALA A 142 -29.27 0.20 -11.35
CA ALA A 142 -30.20 0.61 -10.29
C ALA A 142 -29.61 0.70 -8.86
N GLU A 143 -28.37 0.30 -8.61
CA GLU A 143 -27.81 0.42 -7.25
C GLU A 143 -26.37 0.94 -7.30
N THR A 144 -26.24 2.27 -7.38
CA THR A 144 -25.07 2.97 -6.84
C THR A 144 -25.32 3.17 -5.35
N PRO A 145 -24.58 2.50 -4.45
CA PRO A 145 -24.65 2.86 -3.04
C PRO A 145 -24.08 4.28 -2.91
N ALA A 146 -24.90 5.22 -2.44
CA ALA A 146 -24.43 6.55 -2.09
C ALA A 146 -23.32 6.44 -1.03
N PRO A 147 -22.28 7.28 -1.08
CA PRO A 147 -21.24 7.28 -0.06
C PRO A 147 -21.86 7.73 1.28
N SER A 148 -22.13 6.78 2.18
CA SER A 148 -22.50 7.10 3.56
C SER A 148 -21.26 7.58 4.30
N ARG A 149 -21.25 8.85 4.71
CA ARG A 149 -20.21 9.45 5.55
C ARG A 149 -20.21 8.77 6.93
N PRO A 150 -19.07 8.28 7.45
CA PRO A 150 -19.08 7.44 8.64
C PRO A 150 -19.36 8.28 9.90
N ALA A 151 -20.03 7.66 10.86
CA ALA A 151 -19.94 8.07 12.26
C ALA A 151 -18.50 7.81 12.73
N ARG A 152 -17.89 8.82 13.36
CA ARG A 152 -16.53 8.75 13.90
C ARG A 152 -16.49 7.66 14.97
N ALA A 153 -15.99 6.48 14.64
CA ALA A 153 -15.69 5.45 15.63
C ALA A 153 -14.60 6.01 16.56
N GLU A 154 -14.90 6.05 17.86
CA GLU A 154 -13.97 6.47 18.89
C GLU A 154 -12.80 5.46 18.94
N ARG A 155 -11.70 5.81 18.28
CA ARG A 155 -10.45 5.06 18.36
C ARG A 155 -9.96 5.11 19.81
N GLY A 156 -9.66 3.94 20.40
CA GLY A 156 -9.16 3.83 21.77
C GLY A 156 -7.90 4.66 22.01
N ALA A 157 -7.68 5.09 23.25
CA ALA A 157 -6.65 6.05 23.65
C ALA A 157 -5.22 5.72 23.16
N GLU A 158 -4.89 4.44 22.95
CA GLU A 158 -3.60 3.98 22.41
C GLU A 158 -3.46 4.23 20.90
N ALA A 159 -4.51 4.00 20.12
CA ALA A 159 -4.53 4.29 18.68
C ALA A 159 -4.59 5.80 18.40
N ALA A 160 -4.98 6.61 19.39
CA ALA A 160 -4.91 8.07 19.33
C ALA A 160 -3.48 8.62 19.55
N LEU A 161 -2.57 7.82 20.12
CA LEU A 161 -1.15 8.17 20.28
C LEU A 161 -0.31 7.79 19.05
N LEU A 162 -0.79 6.84 18.24
CA LEU A 162 -0.19 6.47 16.96
C LEU A 162 -0.69 7.43 15.87
N ASN A 163 -0.13 8.63 15.82
CA ASN A 163 -0.29 9.48 14.64
C ASN A 163 0.52 8.83 13.52
N GLY A 164 -0.18 8.20 12.57
CA GLY A 164 0.41 7.80 11.29
C GLY A 164 1.03 9.00 10.56
N PRO A 165 1.85 8.75 9.52
CA PRO A 165 2.44 9.83 8.73
C PRO A 165 1.35 10.78 8.21
N VAL A 166 1.63 12.08 8.31
CA VAL A 166 0.66 13.13 7.96
C VAL A 166 0.34 13.05 6.47
N LEU A 167 -0.94 12.85 6.14
CA LEU A 167 -1.41 12.82 4.76
C LEU A 167 -1.59 14.25 4.22
N PRO A 168 -1.51 14.47 2.89
CA PRO A 168 -1.76 15.78 2.30
C PRO A 168 -3.16 16.31 2.66
N GLY A 169 -3.21 17.42 3.42
CA GLY A 169 -4.44 18.04 3.90
C GLY A 169 -4.75 17.82 5.39
N ASP A 170 -4.02 16.94 6.08
CA ASP A 170 -4.09 16.80 7.52
C ASP A 170 -3.27 17.88 8.23
N ALA A 171 -3.75 18.36 9.38
CA ALA A 171 -3.04 19.35 10.18
C ALA A 171 -1.76 18.74 10.78
N CYS A 172 -0.60 19.23 10.37
CA CYS A 172 0.66 18.90 11.01
C CYS A 172 0.93 19.81 12.22
N VAL A 173 1.56 19.25 13.26
CA VAL A 173 2.18 20.08 14.30
C VAL A 173 3.40 20.75 13.67
N SER A 174 3.39 22.08 13.60
CA SER A 174 4.53 22.83 13.04
C SER A 174 5.78 22.67 13.91
N GLN A 175 6.97 22.62 13.30
CA GLN A 175 8.24 22.52 14.02
C GLN A 175 8.41 23.62 15.10
N ASN A 176 7.93 24.84 14.83
CA ASN A 176 7.91 25.93 15.81
C ASN A 176 7.13 25.61 17.09
N ALA A 177 6.09 24.77 17.01
CA ALA A 177 5.32 24.33 18.16
C ALA A 177 6.05 23.25 18.97
N VAL A 178 6.89 22.44 18.31
CA VAL A 178 7.78 21.47 18.97
C VAL A 178 8.89 22.21 19.70
N ASP A 179 9.50 23.21 19.07
CA ASP A 179 10.60 23.97 19.67
C ASP A 179 10.13 24.76 20.90
N SER A 180 8.85 25.19 20.93
CA SER A 180 8.23 25.88 22.07
C SER A 180 7.96 24.97 23.28
N LEU A 181 7.96 23.64 23.11
CA LEU A 181 7.77 22.68 24.21
C LEU A 181 9.05 22.40 24.99
N PHE A 182 10.21 22.72 24.42
CA PHE A 182 11.54 22.46 25.00
C PHE A 182 12.34 23.74 25.29
N ALA A 183 11.68 24.91 25.25
CA ALA A 183 12.24 26.23 25.55
C ALA A 183 11.90 26.70 26.97
#